data_AF-A0A963WFC4-F1
#
_entry.id   AF-A0A963WFC4-F1
#
_cell.length_a   1.000
_cell.length_b   1.000
_cell.length_c   1.000
_cell.angle_alpha   90.00
_cell.angle_beta   90.00
_cell.angle_gamma   90.00
#
_symmetry.space_group_name_H-M   'P 1'
#
loop_
_entity.id
_entity.type
_entity.pdbx_description
1 polymer ?
#
loop_
_entity_poly.entity_id
_entity_poly.type
_entity_poly.pdbx_seq_one_letter_code
_entity_poly.pdbx_strand_id
1 'polypeptide(L)'
;TVGHHLVFATGRYAPGTSAGQGLLAHELAHVVQQSGTLQRSAAAPEPETRSNRSEDEEPRAPEPMDEEPAEAHAAGGIGGPISERYAAPFDSSLEGASLPHGVQRAVVEAERACLATAAPDPAECDPARALTWADFSGAAPRRSRFGAMTHSRLAERAINTALSRCAPYTQPNTRGVQAVFNPARSWVKPEFANASDPARNGCNSTVARCEAHFDREARRRRTGGTFGMSSAASRTCPASARARGDQATTRAECATVVARDCSDRAAAESARLLAHEQGHFNLTCAMARKANGMLATAPNFDALLRAARTTLSRQQRLYDRQTNHGCNAGQQSTWETAIAGGLPAVTITVPRARGGRGRRRGR
;
A
#
# COMPACT_ATOMS: atom_id res chain seq x y z
N THR A 1 -12.19 -34.10 -0.19
CA THR A 1 -12.19 -35.58 -0.17
C THR A 1 -11.51 -36.11 1.09
N VAL A 2 -11.92 -37.26 1.61
CA VAL A 2 -11.13 -38.05 2.57
C VAL A 2 -10.94 -39.43 1.94
N GLY A 3 -9.74 -39.71 1.45
CA GLY A 3 -9.50 -40.87 0.60
C GLY A 3 -10.40 -40.86 -0.64
N HIS A 4 -11.13 -41.95 -0.89
CA HIS A 4 -12.07 -42.09 -2.01
C HIS A 4 -13.48 -41.56 -1.74
N HIS A 5 -13.70 -40.85 -0.62
CA HIS A 5 -15.03 -40.33 -0.24
C HIS A 5 -15.14 -38.81 -0.41
N LEU A 6 -16.27 -38.38 -1.00
CA LEU A 6 -16.69 -36.99 -1.08
C LEU A 6 -17.62 -36.64 0.06
N VAL A 7 -17.14 -35.80 0.97
CA VAL A 7 -17.90 -35.32 2.13
C VAL A 7 -18.33 -33.90 1.87
N PHE A 8 -19.64 -33.67 1.84
CA PHE A 8 -20.24 -32.34 1.69
C PHE A 8 -20.71 -31.85 3.06
N ALA A 9 -20.49 -30.57 3.36
CA ALA A 9 -21.13 -29.95 4.52
C ALA A 9 -22.66 -30.00 4.39
N THR A 10 -23.37 -30.00 5.51
CA THR A 10 -24.84 -30.11 5.54
C THR A 10 -25.49 -29.10 4.59
N GLY A 11 -26.37 -29.59 3.70
CA GLY A 11 -27.05 -28.76 2.69
C GLY A 11 -26.26 -28.46 1.41
N ARG A 12 -25.04 -28.99 1.26
CA ARG A 12 -24.16 -28.74 0.09
C ARG A 12 -24.15 -29.88 -0.94
N TYR A 13 -24.78 -31.01 -0.64
CA TYR A 13 -25.03 -32.06 -1.62
C TYR A 13 -26.33 -31.78 -2.37
N ALA A 14 -26.20 -31.14 -3.54
CA ALA A 14 -27.34 -30.73 -4.37
C ALA A 14 -27.13 -31.13 -5.86
N PRO A 15 -27.06 -32.43 -6.18
CA PRO A 15 -26.71 -32.95 -7.51
C PRO A 15 -27.69 -32.54 -8.63
N GLY A 16 -28.89 -32.06 -8.29
CA GLY A 16 -29.88 -31.55 -9.24
C GLY A 16 -29.71 -30.07 -9.61
N THR A 17 -28.76 -29.36 -8.99
CA THR A 17 -28.49 -27.94 -9.29
C THR A 17 -27.24 -27.80 -10.16
N SER A 18 -27.18 -26.79 -11.02
CA SER A 18 -26.01 -26.52 -11.85
C SER A 18 -24.73 -26.33 -11.01
N ALA A 19 -24.85 -25.68 -9.85
CA ALA A 19 -23.75 -25.51 -8.89
C ALA A 19 -23.31 -26.84 -8.27
N GLY A 20 -24.24 -27.74 -7.92
CA GLY A 20 -23.91 -29.06 -7.38
C GLY A 20 -23.34 -30.03 -8.43
N GLN A 21 -23.80 -29.96 -9.67
CA GLN A 21 -23.22 -30.73 -10.79
C GLN A 21 -21.80 -30.26 -11.11
N GLY A 22 -21.55 -28.94 -11.08
CA GLY A 22 -20.21 -28.38 -11.23
C GLY A 22 -19.27 -28.82 -10.12
N LEU A 23 -19.75 -28.87 -8.87
CA LEU A 23 -18.98 -29.36 -7.73
C LEU A 23 -18.64 -30.84 -7.88
N LEU A 24 -19.61 -31.68 -8.29
CA LEU A 24 -19.37 -33.10 -8.52
C LEU A 24 -18.37 -33.36 -9.65
N ALA A 25 -18.46 -32.61 -10.75
CA ALA A 25 -17.51 -32.71 -11.85
C ALA A 25 -16.09 -32.27 -11.44
N HIS A 26 -15.98 -31.21 -10.64
CA HIS A 26 -14.70 -30.72 -10.11
C HIS A 26 -14.02 -31.71 -9.16
N GLU A 27 -14.79 -32.29 -8.24
CA GLU A 27 -14.27 -33.29 -7.30
C GLU A 27 -13.86 -34.58 -8.01
N LEU A 28 -14.60 -35.00 -9.04
CA LEU A 28 -14.25 -36.16 -9.86
C LEU A 28 -12.95 -35.93 -10.65
N ALA A 29 -12.70 -34.70 -11.11
CA ALA A 29 -11.46 -34.33 -11.79
C ALA A 29 -10.23 -34.43 -10.86
N HIS A 30 -10.35 -34.07 -9.59
CA HIS A 30 -9.27 -34.22 -8.60
C HIS A 30 -8.92 -35.70 -8.34
N VAL A 31 -9.92 -36.59 -8.33
CA VAL A 31 -9.70 -38.05 -8.19
C VAL A 31 -8.92 -38.62 -9.39
N VAL A 32 -9.17 -38.10 -10.59
CA VAL A 32 -8.43 -38.47 -11.82
C VAL A 32 -7.00 -37.94 -11.77
N GLN A 33 -6.79 -36.68 -11.38
CA GLN A 33 -5.46 -36.06 -11.33
C GLN A 33 -4.55 -36.67 -10.25
N GLN A 34 -5.12 -37.10 -9.12
CA GLN A 34 -4.35 -37.73 -8.04
C GLN A 34 -3.74 -39.09 -8.46
N SER A 35 -4.21 -39.69 -9.56
CA SER A 35 -3.75 -40.99 -10.08
C SER A 35 -2.61 -40.87 -11.12
N GLY A 36 -2.22 -39.66 -11.53
CA GLY A 36 -1.35 -39.42 -12.71
C GLY A 36 0.12 -39.03 -12.48
N THR A 37 0.64 -39.03 -11.25
CA THR A 37 2.01 -38.53 -10.98
C THR A 37 3.04 -39.67 -10.86
N LEU A 38 3.66 -40.07 -11.98
CA LEU A 38 4.88 -40.90 -12.03
C LEU A 38 6.12 -40.05 -12.35
N GLN A 39 7.20 -40.28 -11.59
CA GLN A 39 8.47 -39.54 -11.55
C GLN A 39 9.24 -39.48 -12.89
N ARG A 40 9.91 -38.35 -13.15
CA ARG A 40 11.03 -38.28 -14.11
C ARG A 40 12.21 -37.51 -13.50
N SER A 41 13.35 -38.18 -13.44
CA SER A 41 14.62 -37.75 -12.82
C SER A 41 15.39 -36.68 -13.62
N ALA A 42 16.18 -35.89 -12.89
CA ALA A 42 17.05 -34.82 -13.37
C ALA A 42 18.34 -35.32 -14.07
N ALA A 43 18.86 -34.51 -15.00
CA ALA A 43 20.21 -34.61 -15.57
C ALA A 43 20.94 -33.26 -15.42
N ALA A 44 22.25 -33.32 -15.16
CA ALA A 44 23.15 -32.28 -14.63
C ALA A 44 23.69 -31.24 -15.66
N PRO A 45 24.31 -30.11 -15.22
CA PRO A 45 24.90 -29.08 -16.10
C PRO A 45 26.45 -29.06 -16.11
N GLU A 46 27.05 -28.49 -17.15
CA GLU A 46 28.49 -28.13 -17.23
C GLU A 46 28.74 -26.97 -18.25
N PRO A 47 29.92 -26.28 -18.29
CA PRO A 47 30.03 -24.87 -17.89
C PRO A 47 30.56 -23.85 -18.96
N GLU A 48 30.74 -22.60 -18.50
CA GLU A 48 31.01 -21.33 -19.19
C GLU A 48 32.36 -21.17 -19.93
N THR A 49 32.39 -20.23 -20.90
CA THR A 49 33.62 -19.56 -21.37
C THR A 49 33.43 -18.04 -21.56
N ARG A 50 34.32 -17.27 -20.92
CA ARG A 50 34.53 -15.80 -21.04
C ARG A 50 35.38 -15.44 -22.28
N SER A 51 35.12 -14.26 -22.87
CA SER A 51 36.14 -13.47 -23.60
C SER A 51 35.81 -11.98 -23.54
N ASN A 52 36.85 -11.17 -23.40
CA ASN A 52 36.88 -9.76 -23.00
C ASN A 52 37.26 -8.85 -24.19
N ARG A 53 36.70 -7.63 -24.29
CA ARG A 53 37.33 -6.46 -24.95
C ARG A 53 36.66 -5.13 -24.52
N SER A 54 37.42 -4.30 -23.82
CA SER A 54 37.38 -2.84 -23.58
C SER A 54 37.58 -2.04 -24.89
N GLU A 55 37.30 -0.75 -25.10
CA GLU A 55 36.98 0.52 -24.39
C GLU A 55 36.43 1.44 -25.55
N ASP A 56 35.55 2.44 -25.43
CA ASP A 56 35.67 3.74 -24.74
C ASP A 56 34.37 4.56 -24.94
N GLU A 57 34.20 5.54 -24.04
CA GLU A 57 33.44 6.81 -24.15
C GLU A 57 32.12 6.97 -23.35
N GLU A 58 32.29 7.56 -22.16
CA GLU A 58 31.30 8.12 -21.23
C GLU A 58 30.69 9.43 -21.77
N PRO A 59 29.46 9.83 -21.36
CA PRO A 59 29.38 10.55 -20.09
C PRO A 59 28.18 10.21 -19.20
N ARG A 60 28.48 10.17 -17.89
CA ARG A 60 27.64 10.60 -16.75
C ARG A 60 26.66 9.58 -16.15
N ALA A 61 27.11 9.03 -15.03
CA ALA A 61 26.45 8.01 -14.20
C ALA A 61 25.07 8.41 -13.58
N PRO A 62 24.17 7.43 -13.44
CA PRO A 62 22.94 7.47 -12.63
C PRO A 62 23.04 6.66 -11.30
N GLU A 63 21.94 6.68 -10.51
CA GLU A 63 21.48 5.67 -9.50
C GLU A 63 22.11 5.67 -8.05
N PRO A 64 21.47 5.10 -6.98
CA PRO A 64 20.61 3.90 -7.04
C PRO A 64 19.28 3.86 -6.26
N MET A 65 18.28 3.24 -6.91
CA MET A 65 17.40 2.27 -6.27
C MET A 65 17.84 0.84 -6.59
N ASP A 66 18.29 0.12 -5.57
CA ASP A 66 18.64 -1.30 -5.65
C ASP A 66 17.38 -2.19 -5.69
N GLU A 67 17.33 -3.07 -6.69
CA GLU A 67 16.50 -4.28 -6.75
C GLU A 67 17.34 -5.46 -6.26
N GLU A 68 16.77 -6.31 -5.38
CA GLU A 68 17.39 -7.58 -4.95
C GLU A 68 16.43 -8.77 -5.22
N PRO A 69 16.96 -9.97 -5.51
CA PRO A 69 16.21 -11.11 -6.04
C PRO A 69 15.68 -12.06 -4.95
N ALA A 70 14.75 -12.93 -5.35
CA ALA A 70 14.06 -13.89 -4.49
C ALA A 70 14.93 -15.12 -4.14
N GLU A 71 15.04 -15.43 -2.85
CA GLU A 71 15.61 -16.69 -2.35
C GLU A 71 14.54 -17.79 -2.24
N ALA A 72 14.94 -19.01 -2.62
CA ALA A 72 14.16 -20.24 -2.53
C ALA A 72 14.54 -21.01 -1.26
N HIS A 73 13.56 -21.34 -0.42
CA HIS A 73 13.74 -22.29 0.69
C HIS A 73 13.18 -23.66 0.33
N ALA A 74 14.05 -24.67 0.40
CA ALA A 74 13.76 -26.09 0.25
C ALA A 74 13.07 -26.64 1.52
N ALA A 75 12.01 -27.44 1.32
CA ALA A 75 11.41 -28.26 2.37
C ALA A 75 11.87 -29.72 2.21
N GLY A 76 12.45 -30.27 3.28
CA GLY A 76 12.89 -31.65 3.38
C GLY A 76 11.72 -32.64 3.36
N GLY A 77 11.96 -33.80 2.75
CA GLY A 77 11.00 -34.89 2.66
C GLY A 77 10.99 -35.81 3.87
N ILE A 78 9.87 -36.53 4.05
CA ILE A 78 9.82 -37.83 4.70
C ILE A 78 8.91 -38.72 3.84
N GLY A 79 9.43 -39.84 3.37
CA GLY A 79 8.71 -40.85 2.61
C GLY A 79 8.20 -42.02 3.47
N GLY A 80 7.20 -42.73 2.96
CA GLY A 80 6.75 -44.05 3.39
C GLY A 80 5.71 -44.59 2.40
N PRO A 81 5.78 -45.88 1.97
CA PRO A 81 5.03 -46.37 0.82
C PRO A 81 3.63 -46.87 1.20
N ILE A 82 2.65 -46.70 0.33
CA ILE A 82 1.41 -47.48 0.37
C ILE A 82 1.21 -48.24 -0.94
N SER A 83 0.99 -49.52 -0.72
CA SER A 83 0.90 -50.64 -1.65
C SER A 83 -0.21 -50.48 -2.69
N GLU A 84 0.17 -50.79 -3.93
CA GLU A 84 -0.55 -51.60 -4.90
C GLU A 84 -1.85 -52.26 -4.39
N ARG A 85 -3.00 -51.90 -5.00
CA ARG A 85 -4.08 -52.79 -5.49
C ARG A 85 -5.40 -52.02 -5.61
N TYR A 86 -5.80 -51.71 -6.85
CA TYR A 86 -7.12 -51.99 -7.45
C TYR A 86 -7.17 -51.29 -8.83
N ALA A 87 -6.96 -52.06 -9.90
CA ALA A 87 -7.23 -51.61 -11.27
C ALA A 87 -8.70 -51.94 -11.58
N ALA A 88 -9.54 -50.91 -11.65
CA ALA A 88 -10.82 -50.97 -12.37
C ALA A 88 -10.63 -50.26 -13.72
N PRO A 89 -11.33 -50.67 -14.80
CA PRO A 89 -11.06 -50.18 -16.14
C PRO A 89 -11.44 -48.70 -16.22
N PHE A 90 -10.43 -47.85 -16.32
CA PHE A 90 -10.62 -46.43 -16.63
C PHE A 90 -11.14 -46.33 -18.07
N ASP A 91 -12.33 -45.76 -18.24
CA ASP A 91 -12.79 -45.29 -19.54
C ASP A 91 -11.99 -44.03 -19.90
N SER A 92 -10.98 -44.21 -20.75
CA SER A 92 -10.05 -43.18 -21.23
C SER A 92 -10.70 -42.13 -22.13
N SER A 93 -12.03 -42.16 -22.31
CA SER A 93 -12.77 -41.27 -23.21
C SER A 93 -13.01 -39.85 -22.65
N LEU A 94 -12.72 -39.60 -21.36
CA LEU A 94 -13.03 -38.34 -20.67
C LEU A 94 -11.81 -37.46 -20.36
N GLU A 95 -10.59 -37.91 -20.66
CA GLU A 95 -9.42 -37.04 -20.57
C GLU A 95 -9.48 -35.96 -21.66
N GLY A 96 -9.72 -34.71 -21.25
CA GLY A 96 -9.69 -33.54 -22.15
C GLY A 96 -11.06 -32.90 -22.45
N ALA A 97 -12.14 -33.32 -21.80
CA ALA A 97 -13.44 -32.67 -21.97
C ALA A 97 -13.43 -31.23 -21.40
N SER A 98 -13.27 -30.24 -22.28
CA SER A 98 -13.48 -28.83 -21.92
C SER A 98 -14.93 -28.60 -21.51
N LEU A 99 -15.16 -27.87 -20.41
CA LEU A 99 -16.50 -27.44 -20.02
C LEU A 99 -17.19 -26.74 -21.21
N PRO A 100 -18.51 -26.96 -21.42
CA PRO A 100 -19.26 -26.25 -22.46
C PRO A 100 -19.09 -24.74 -22.32
N HIS A 101 -18.89 -24.02 -23.42
CA HIS A 101 -18.62 -22.57 -23.40
C HIS A 101 -19.67 -21.73 -22.63
N GLY A 102 -20.92 -22.20 -22.54
CA GLY A 102 -21.97 -21.55 -21.75
C GLY A 102 -21.72 -21.59 -20.23
N VAL A 103 -21.13 -22.67 -19.71
CA VAL A 103 -20.83 -22.85 -18.28
C VAL A 103 -19.68 -21.93 -17.86
N GLN A 104 -18.63 -21.80 -18.69
CA GLN A 104 -17.52 -20.90 -18.40
C GLN A 104 -17.95 -19.43 -18.36
N ARG A 105 -18.84 -19.02 -19.27
CA ARG A 105 -19.35 -17.64 -19.31
C ARG A 105 -20.17 -17.29 -18.07
N ALA A 106 -21.05 -18.19 -17.64
CA ALA A 106 -21.87 -18.00 -16.45
C ALA A 106 -21.04 -17.91 -15.16
N VAL A 107 -19.95 -18.70 -15.05
CA VAL A 107 -19.03 -18.63 -13.91
C VAL A 107 -18.32 -17.27 -13.87
N VAL A 108 -17.75 -16.82 -14.99
CA VAL A 108 -17.08 -15.52 -15.08
C VAL A 108 -18.03 -14.35 -14.78
N GLU A 109 -19.28 -14.43 -15.24
CA GLU A 109 -20.31 -13.43 -14.95
C GLU A 109 -20.70 -13.42 -13.47
N ALA A 110 -20.83 -14.58 -12.84
CA ALA A 110 -21.11 -14.70 -11.41
C ALA A 110 -19.95 -14.15 -10.54
N GLU A 111 -18.71 -14.42 -10.91
CA GLU A 111 -17.52 -13.88 -10.25
C GLU A 111 -17.45 -12.36 -10.36
N ARG A 112 -17.71 -11.82 -11.56
CA ARG A 112 -17.78 -10.38 -11.79
C ARG A 112 -18.88 -9.74 -10.95
N ALA A 113 -20.05 -10.37 -10.84
CA ALA A 113 -21.15 -9.89 -10.01
C ALA A 113 -20.83 -9.91 -8.51
N CYS A 114 -20.13 -10.95 -8.03
CA CYS A 114 -19.64 -11.03 -6.66
C CYS A 114 -18.60 -9.92 -6.37
N LEU A 115 -17.60 -9.77 -7.23
CA LEU A 115 -16.55 -8.75 -7.07
C LEU A 115 -17.10 -7.33 -7.15
N ALA A 116 -18.15 -7.09 -7.93
CA ALA A 116 -18.80 -5.79 -8.01
C ALA A 116 -19.50 -5.38 -6.71
N THR A 117 -19.86 -6.33 -5.84
CA THR A 117 -20.59 -6.09 -4.58
C THR A 117 -19.77 -6.45 -3.34
N ALA A 118 -18.63 -7.11 -3.50
CA ALA A 118 -17.73 -7.47 -2.41
C ALA A 118 -17.17 -6.21 -1.74
N ALA A 119 -17.21 -6.21 -0.41
CA ALA A 119 -16.53 -5.17 0.37
C ALA A 119 -15.02 -5.17 0.04
N PRO A 120 -14.36 -3.99 0.06
CA PRO A 120 -12.91 -3.89 -0.05
C PRO A 120 -12.23 -4.83 0.94
N ASP A 121 -11.13 -5.46 0.52
CA ASP A 121 -10.42 -6.37 1.39
C ASP A 121 -9.79 -5.59 2.55
N PRO A 122 -10.08 -5.93 3.83
CA PRO A 122 -9.55 -5.19 4.98
C PRO A 122 -8.02 -5.16 5.03
N ALA A 123 -7.35 -6.11 4.38
CA ALA A 123 -5.90 -6.18 4.31
C ALA A 123 -5.30 -5.34 3.17
N GLU A 124 -6.07 -4.49 2.47
CA GLU A 124 -5.58 -3.65 1.37
C GLU A 124 -4.64 -2.53 1.81
N CYS A 125 -4.68 -2.20 3.10
CA CYS A 125 -3.81 -1.23 3.74
C CYS A 125 -3.04 -1.92 4.87
N ASP A 126 -1.73 -1.74 4.89
CA ASP A 126 -0.88 -2.17 5.99
C ASP A 126 -0.01 -0.98 6.49
N PRO A 127 -0.27 -0.47 7.71
CA PRO A 127 -1.33 -0.90 8.63
C PRO A 127 -2.74 -0.48 8.16
N ALA A 128 -3.78 -1.22 8.57
CA ALA A 128 -5.18 -0.90 8.27
C ALA A 128 -5.79 0.16 9.21
N ARG A 129 -4.96 0.88 9.97
CA ARG A 129 -5.34 1.93 10.92
C ARG A 129 -4.74 3.27 10.52
N ALA A 130 -5.23 4.34 11.14
CA ALA A 130 -4.58 5.64 11.08
C ALA A 130 -3.13 5.53 11.62
N LEU A 131 -2.25 6.25 10.95
CA LEU A 131 -0.87 6.45 11.33
C LEU A 131 -0.79 7.41 12.52
N THR A 132 0.23 7.18 13.31
CA THR A 132 0.65 8.03 14.42
C THR A 132 2.13 8.35 14.23
N TRP A 133 2.65 9.36 14.91
CA TRP A 133 4.09 9.66 14.82
C TRP A 133 4.99 8.51 15.30
N ALA A 134 4.47 7.57 16.08
CA ALA A 134 5.21 6.36 16.46
C ALA A 134 5.51 5.43 15.27
N ASP A 135 4.76 5.54 14.17
CA ASP A 135 4.98 4.73 12.97
C ASP A 135 6.16 5.24 12.13
N PHE A 136 6.60 6.48 12.34
CA PHE A 136 7.63 7.15 11.52
C PHE A 136 9.02 6.93 12.11
N SER A 137 9.59 5.75 11.91
CA SER A 137 10.89 5.36 12.49
C SER A 137 12.10 5.80 11.67
N GLY A 138 11.90 6.39 10.50
CA GLY A 138 12.97 6.89 9.63
C GLY A 138 13.65 8.15 10.19
N ALA A 139 14.93 8.32 9.83
CA ALA A 139 15.71 9.49 10.23
C ALA A 139 15.34 10.73 9.40
N ALA A 140 14.93 11.80 10.07
CA ALA A 140 14.63 13.07 9.41
C ALA A 140 15.90 13.71 8.82
N PRO A 141 15.93 14.05 7.51
CA PRO A 141 17.08 14.72 6.93
C PRO A 141 17.29 16.11 7.54
N ARG A 142 18.49 16.37 8.07
CA ARG A 142 18.81 17.61 8.81
C ARG A 142 18.53 18.90 8.04
N ARG A 143 18.71 18.87 6.71
CA ARG A 143 18.52 20.04 5.83
C ARG A 143 17.16 20.05 5.13
N SER A 144 16.26 19.11 5.45
CA SER A 144 14.92 19.12 4.86
C SER A 144 14.14 20.34 5.34
N ARG A 145 13.47 21.01 4.41
CA ARG A 145 12.53 22.10 4.70
C ARG A 145 11.17 21.59 5.18
N PHE A 146 10.89 20.29 5.01
CA PHE A 146 9.63 19.67 5.41
C PHE A 146 9.69 19.18 6.86
N GLY A 147 8.54 19.15 7.52
CA GLY A 147 8.41 18.69 8.91
C GLY A 147 8.32 17.17 9.02
N ALA A 148 7.81 16.50 7.99
CA ALA A 148 7.67 15.05 7.91
C ALA A 148 7.67 14.60 6.44
N MET A 149 7.70 13.28 6.25
CA MET A 149 7.51 12.64 4.95
C MET A 149 7.03 11.21 5.13
N THR A 150 6.03 10.86 4.33
CA THR A 150 5.45 9.51 4.27
C THR A 150 5.97 8.77 3.06
N HIS A 151 6.59 7.62 3.31
CA HIS A 151 6.89 6.63 2.29
C HIS A 151 5.87 5.49 2.35
N SER A 152 5.22 5.24 1.22
CA SER A 152 4.36 4.07 1.03
C SER A 152 4.48 3.56 -0.39
N ARG A 153 4.16 2.28 -0.59
CA ARG A 153 4.27 1.60 -1.88
C ARG A 153 3.09 0.68 -2.13
N LEU A 154 2.90 0.33 -3.40
CA LEU A 154 2.05 -0.80 -3.77
C LEU A 154 2.90 -2.06 -3.86
N ALA A 155 2.55 -3.06 -3.08
CA ALA A 155 3.15 -4.38 -3.07
C ALA A 155 2.17 -5.40 -3.64
N GLU A 156 2.74 -6.50 -4.14
CA GLU A 156 1.95 -7.71 -4.34
C GLU A 156 1.65 -8.36 -2.99
N ARG A 157 0.44 -8.90 -2.87
CA ARG A 157 -0.02 -9.72 -1.76
C ARG A 157 -0.43 -11.08 -2.32
N ALA A 158 0.04 -12.16 -1.69
CA ALA A 158 -0.20 -13.52 -2.18
C ALA A 158 -1.70 -13.91 -2.21
N ILE A 159 -2.49 -13.38 -1.27
CA ILE A 159 -3.91 -13.71 -1.14
C ILE A 159 -4.75 -12.44 -1.04
N ASN A 160 -5.70 -12.28 -1.96
CA ASN A 160 -6.79 -11.33 -1.88
C ASN A 160 -8.02 -12.06 -1.37
N THR A 161 -8.42 -11.75 -0.15
CA THR A 161 -9.49 -12.46 0.53
C THR A 161 -10.84 -12.23 -0.14
N ALA A 162 -11.06 -11.06 -0.75
CA ALA A 162 -12.25 -10.81 -1.55
C ALA A 162 -12.27 -11.66 -2.84
N LEU A 163 -11.12 -11.75 -3.54
CA LEU A 163 -10.99 -12.65 -4.70
C LEU A 163 -11.09 -14.13 -4.31
N SER A 164 -10.51 -14.52 -3.19
CA SER A 164 -10.57 -15.90 -2.69
C SER A 164 -12.01 -16.29 -2.33
N ARG A 165 -12.83 -15.33 -1.88
CA ARG A 165 -14.27 -15.54 -1.64
C ARG A 165 -15.08 -15.59 -2.93
N CYS A 166 -14.81 -14.68 -3.87
CA CYS A 166 -15.64 -14.50 -5.06
C CYS A 166 -15.26 -15.37 -6.26
N ALA A 167 -13.98 -15.73 -6.40
CA ALA A 167 -13.45 -16.52 -7.50
C ALA A 167 -12.49 -17.64 -7.02
N PRO A 168 -12.89 -18.50 -6.05
CA PRO A 168 -12.02 -19.52 -5.45
C PRO A 168 -11.50 -20.58 -6.44
N TYR A 169 -12.13 -20.74 -7.62
CA TYR A 169 -11.89 -21.88 -8.50
C TYR A 169 -11.40 -21.53 -9.92
N THR A 170 -11.51 -20.27 -10.36
CA THR A 170 -11.06 -19.85 -11.71
C THR A 170 -9.77 -19.05 -11.70
N GLN A 171 -9.39 -18.46 -10.56
CA GLN A 171 -8.15 -17.73 -10.39
C GLN A 171 -7.26 -18.47 -9.39
N PRO A 172 -6.43 -19.44 -9.84
CA PRO A 172 -5.52 -20.16 -8.94
C PRO A 172 -4.48 -19.24 -8.29
N ASN A 173 -4.35 -18.00 -8.79
CA ASN A 173 -3.47 -16.97 -8.26
C ASN A 173 -4.32 -15.88 -7.60
N THR A 174 -4.59 -16.03 -6.30
CA THR A 174 -5.26 -15.05 -5.43
C THR A 174 -4.46 -13.76 -5.22
N ARG A 175 -3.67 -13.31 -6.20
CA ARG A 175 -2.77 -12.16 -6.05
C ARG A 175 -3.59 -10.87 -5.89
N GLY A 176 -3.20 -10.05 -4.93
CA GLY A 176 -3.79 -8.74 -4.67
C GLY A 176 -2.75 -7.64 -4.69
N VAL A 177 -3.21 -6.41 -4.83
CA VAL A 177 -2.40 -5.22 -4.59
C VAL A 177 -2.67 -4.76 -3.16
N GLN A 178 -1.60 -4.55 -2.40
CA GLN A 178 -1.64 -4.01 -1.04
C GLN A 178 -0.85 -2.70 -0.96
N ALA A 179 -1.44 -1.70 -0.32
CA ALA A 179 -0.73 -0.51 0.11
C ALA A 179 0.07 -0.82 1.37
N VAL A 180 1.37 -0.57 1.33
CA VAL A 180 2.29 -0.83 2.45
C VAL A 180 2.95 0.48 2.85
N PHE A 181 2.75 0.89 4.09
CA PHE A 181 3.51 1.97 4.71
C PHE A 181 4.93 1.50 5.02
N ASN A 182 5.94 2.35 4.85
CA ASN A 182 7.33 2.02 5.12
C ASN A 182 7.86 2.84 6.31
N PRO A 183 7.79 2.30 7.55
CA PRO A 183 8.27 2.99 8.75
C PRO A 183 9.71 3.50 8.64
N ALA A 184 10.63 2.67 8.13
CA ALA A 184 12.06 2.98 8.09
C ALA A 184 12.41 4.12 7.11
N ARG A 185 11.55 4.38 6.12
CA ARG A 185 11.72 5.48 5.17
C ARG A 185 10.85 6.70 5.50
N SER A 186 9.77 6.50 6.22
CA SER A 186 8.90 7.59 6.70
C SER A 186 9.50 8.25 7.93
N TRP A 187 9.59 9.57 7.94
CA TRP A 187 10.24 10.31 9.02
C TRP A 187 9.44 11.54 9.42
N VAL A 188 9.66 12.00 10.65
CA VAL A 188 9.10 13.23 11.21
C VAL A 188 10.17 13.93 12.03
N LYS A 189 10.22 15.27 11.99
CA LYS A 189 11.16 16.00 12.83
C LYS A 189 10.73 15.96 14.30
N PRO A 190 11.70 15.93 15.24
CA PRO A 190 11.41 15.75 16.67
C PRO A 190 10.40 16.74 17.24
N GLU A 191 10.42 18.00 16.78
CA GLU A 191 9.52 19.04 17.26
C GLU A 191 8.03 18.78 16.96
N PHE A 192 7.72 18.06 15.87
CA PHE A 192 6.35 17.66 15.54
C PHE A 192 5.97 16.35 16.22
N ALA A 193 6.91 15.39 16.29
CA ALA A 193 6.67 14.11 16.96
C ALA A 193 6.41 14.27 18.47
N ASN A 194 7.03 15.27 19.10
CA ASN A 194 6.95 15.54 20.53
C ASN A 194 6.23 16.86 20.82
N ALA A 195 5.17 17.17 20.06
CA ALA A 195 4.52 18.47 20.11
C ALA A 195 3.91 18.84 21.47
N SER A 196 3.61 17.85 22.31
CA SER A 196 3.11 18.03 23.68
C SER A 196 4.21 18.27 24.72
N ASP A 197 5.49 18.12 24.37
CA ASP A 197 6.63 18.34 25.27
C ASP A 197 7.29 19.70 24.98
N PRO A 198 7.14 20.71 25.86
CA PRO A 198 7.74 22.03 25.72
C PRO A 198 9.26 22.04 25.52
N ALA A 199 9.96 21.02 26.03
CA ALA A 199 11.40 20.87 25.87
C ALA A 199 11.81 20.44 24.47
N ARG A 200 10.89 19.81 23.71
CA ARG A 200 11.17 19.23 22.38
C ARG A 200 10.43 19.93 21.25
N ASN A 201 9.30 20.58 21.53
CA ASN A 201 8.49 21.30 20.54
C ASN A 201 8.99 22.74 20.25
N GLY A 202 10.06 23.17 20.93
CA GLY A 202 10.66 24.50 20.79
C GLY A 202 10.06 25.59 21.69
N CYS A 203 9.03 25.29 22.50
CA CYS A 203 8.36 26.28 23.32
C CYS A 203 9.21 26.82 24.46
N ASN A 204 10.16 26.04 25.00
CA ASN A 204 11.14 26.56 25.98
C ASN A 204 11.92 27.77 25.44
N SER A 205 12.25 27.79 24.14
CA SER A 205 12.92 28.94 23.52
C SER A 205 12.03 30.18 23.47
N THR A 206 10.73 29.99 23.27
CA THR A 206 9.73 31.08 23.27
C THR A 206 9.54 31.64 24.68
N VAL A 207 9.47 30.77 25.68
CA VAL A 207 9.41 31.16 27.10
C VAL A 207 10.67 31.95 27.48
N ALA A 208 11.86 31.48 27.11
CA ALA A 208 13.11 32.19 27.39
C ALA A 208 13.15 33.59 26.72
N ARG A 209 12.62 33.73 25.50
CA ARG A 209 12.49 35.05 24.84
C ARG A 209 11.53 35.99 25.57
N CYS A 210 10.42 35.44 26.08
CA CYS A 210 9.46 36.17 26.91
C CYS A 210 10.11 36.67 28.20
N GLU A 211 10.80 35.79 28.93
CA GLU A 211 11.48 36.15 30.17
C GLU A 211 12.54 37.23 29.91
N ALA A 212 13.36 37.05 28.88
CA ALA A 212 14.37 38.02 28.50
C ALA A 212 13.76 39.38 28.08
N HIS A 213 12.53 39.41 27.58
CA HIS A 213 11.80 40.66 27.31
C HIS A 213 11.53 41.41 28.63
N PHE A 214 10.91 40.75 29.60
CA PHE A 214 10.61 41.38 30.89
C PHE A 214 11.86 41.73 31.69
N ASP A 215 12.93 40.93 31.59
CA ASP A 215 14.22 41.25 32.21
C ASP A 215 14.86 42.51 31.61
N ARG A 216 14.59 42.83 30.33
CA ARG A 216 15.04 44.07 29.70
C ARG A 216 14.18 45.26 30.09
N GLU A 217 12.86 45.09 30.16
CA GLU A 217 11.95 46.15 30.60
C GLU A 217 12.24 46.56 32.05
N ALA A 218 12.46 45.58 32.94
CA ALA A 218 12.86 45.82 34.32
C ALA A 218 14.19 46.59 34.42
N ARG A 219 15.22 46.19 33.65
CA ARG A 219 16.51 46.91 33.58
C ARG A 219 16.37 48.36 33.09
N ARG A 220 15.38 48.63 32.24
CA ARG A 220 15.08 49.97 31.70
C ARG A 220 14.09 50.76 32.56
N ARG A 221 13.62 50.19 33.68
CA ARG A 221 12.56 50.76 34.54
C ARG A 221 11.28 51.10 33.75
N ARG A 222 10.95 50.27 32.76
CA ARG A 222 9.72 50.39 31.97
C ARG A 222 8.68 49.42 32.51
N THR A 223 7.42 49.84 32.49
CA THR A 223 6.26 49.08 32.97
C THR A 223 5.18 49.04 31.90
N GLY A 224 4.31 48.03 31.95
CA GLY A 224 3.17 47.89 31.02
C GLY A 224 3.50 47.27 29.66
N GLY A 225 4.71 46.72 29.49
CA GLY A 225 5.06 45.92 28.31
C GLY A 225 4.31 44.59 28.29
N THR A 226 3.98 44.09 27.09
CA THR A 226 3.41 42.76 26.91
C THR A 226 4.27 41.91 25.97
N PHE A 227 4.19 40.60 26.14
CA PHE A 227 4.84 39.64 25.27
C PHE A 227 3.86 38.54 24.87
N GLY A 228 3.72 38.30 23.57
CA GLY A 228 2.91 37.21 23.04
C GLY A 228 3.44 36.72 21.71
N MET A 229 2.95 35.57 21.26
CA MET A 229 3.22 35.09 19.91
C MET A 229 2.28 35.77 18.91
N SER A 230 2.71 35.83 17.65
CA SER A 230 1.84 36.29 16.57
C SER A 230 0.70 35.30 16.33
N SER A 231 -0.53 35.80 16.30
CA SER A 231 -1.73 35.08 15.86
C SER A 231 -1.99 35.24 14.35
N ALA A 232 -1.11 35.95 13.63
CA ALA A 232 -1.26 36.16 12.19
C ALA A 232 -1.05 34.87 11.39
N ALA A 233 -1.76 34.76 10.26
CA ALA A 233 -1.57 33.66 9.32
C ALA A 233 -0.14 33.66 8.75
N SER A 234 0.46 32.47 8.60
CA SER A 234 1.70 32.34 7.85
C SER A 234 1.45 32.66 6.37
N ARG A 235 2.31 33.51 5.79
CA ARG A 235 2.25 33.88 4.36
C ARG A 235 2.61 32.70 3.45
N THR A 236 3.49 31.81 3.91
CA THR A 236 3.96 30.66 3.13
C THR A 236 3.10 29.42 3.38
N CYS A 237 2.44 29.35 4.54
CA CYS A 237 1.57 28.25 4.91
C CYS A 237 0.30 28.74 5.64
N PRO A 238 -0.72 29.24 4.91
CA PRO A 238 -1.92 29.80 5.53
C PRO A 238 -2.69 28.83 6.43
N ALA A 239 -2.57 27.51 6.15
CA ALA A 239 -3.19 26.45 6.93
C ALA A 239 -2.43 26.11 8.24
N SER A 240 -1.22 26.61 8.45
CA SER A 240 -0.50 26.35 9.69
C SER A 240 -1.27 26.86 10.92
N ALA A 241 -1.19 26.09 12.00
CA ALA A 241 -1.80 26.43 13.27
C ALA A 241 -1.25 27.76 13.80
N ARG A 242 -2.18 28.57 14.32
CA ARG A 242 -1.89 29.91 14.84
C ARG A 242 -1.93 29.88 16.36
N ALA A 243 -1.13 30.75 16.96
CA ALA A 243 -1.29 31.05 18.37
C ALA A 243 -2.68 31.67 18.59
N ARG A 244 -3.27 31.43 19.76
CA ARG A 244 -4.46 32.17 20.20
C ARG A 244 -4.17 33.66 20.32
N GLY A 245 -2.91 34.00 20.61
CA GLY A 245 -2.48 35.38 20.84
C GLY A 245 -2.56 35.77 22.30
N ASP A 246 -2.43 34.79 23.21
CA ASP A 246 -2.39 35.07 24.64
C ASP A 246 -1.10 35.86 24.94
N GLN A 247 -1.21 36.87 25.80
CA GLN A 247 -0.09 37.76 26.12
C GLN A 247 0.26 37.68 27.60
N ALA A 248 1.55 37.48 27.89
CA ALA A 248 2.10 37.72 29.20
C ALA A 248 2.22 39.24 29.42
N THR A 249 1.85 39.68 30.61
CA THR A 249 2.02 41.03 31.16
C THR A 249 3.08 41.08 32.25
N THR A 250 3.51 39.91 32.73
CA THR A 250 4.58 39.75 33.72
C THR A 250 5.57 38.67 33.31
N ARG A 251 6.78 38.72 33.89
CA ARG A 251 7.80 37.67 33.70
C ARG A 251 7.31 36.28 34.13
N ALA A 252 6.54 36.22 35.23
CA ALA A 252 6.01 34.96 35.76
C ALA A 252 5.00 34.29 34.81
N GLU A 253 4.26 35.09 34.04
CA GLU A 253 3.30 34.60 33.04
C GLU A 253 3.95 33.96 31.81
N CYS A 254 5.26 34.12 31.61
CA CYS A 254 5.96 33.48 30.49
C CYS A 254 5.84 31.95 30.55
N ALA A 255 5.98 31.36 31.74
CA ALA A 255 5.94 29.91 31.93
C ALA A 255 4.52 29.32 31.94
N THR A 256 3.48 30.15 32.03
CA THR A 256 2.08 29.69 32.14
C THR A 256 1.21 30.13 30.97
N VAL A 257 1.27 31.40 30.57
CA VAL A 257 0.46 31.96 29.47
C VAL A 257 1.12 31.66 28.13
N VAL A 258 2.36 32.13 27.94
CA VAL A 258 3.07 32.00 26.65
C VAL A 258 3.45 30.54 26.38
N ALA A 259 3.87 29.80 27.40
CA ALA A 259 4.15 28.37 27.29
C ALA A 259 2.94 27.57 26.83
N ARG A 260 1.75 27.87 27.38
CA ARG A 260 0.50 27.18 27.03
C ARG A 260 0.06 27.51 25.61
N ASP A 261 -0.01 28.78 25.25
CA ASP A 261 -0.35 29.19 23.87
C ASP A 261 0.61 28.56 22.85
N CYS A 262 1.91 28.48 23.18
CA CYS A 262 2.90 27.86 22.32
C CYS A 262 2.66 26.36 22.15
N SER A 263 2.41 25.66 23.25
CA SER A 263 2.22 24.21 23.25
C SER A 263 0.92 23.82 22.53
N ASP A 264 -0.15 24.59 22.72
CA ASP A 264 -1.43 24.36 22.04
C ASP A 264 -1.29 24.58 20.53
N ARG A 265 -0.59 25.64 20.10
CA ARG A 265 -0.24 25.85 18.69
C ARG A 265 0.63 24.72 18.13
N ALA A 266 1.63 24.26 18.89
CA ALA A 266 2.52 23.18 18.45
C ALA A 266 1.78 21.86 18.26
N ALA A 267 0.90 21.50 19.21
CA ALA A 267 0.04 20.32 19.12
C ALA A 267 -0.89 20.38 17.90
N ALA A 268 -1.53 21.54 17.66
CA ALA A 268 -2.38 21.74 16.49
C ALA A 268 -1.60 21.66 15.16
N GLU A 269 -0.40 22.22 15.08
CA GLU A 269 0.44 22.14 13.88
C GLU A 269 0.92 20.71 13.61
N SER A 270 1.28 19.98 14.66
CA SER A 270 1.65 18.56 14.56
C SER A 270 0.50 17.71 14.05
N ALA A 271 -0.72 17.92 14.56
CA ALA A 271 -1.92 17.23 14.09
C ALA A 271 -2.23 17.54 12.61
N ARG A 272 -2.12 18.81 12.19
CA ARG A 272 -2.28 19.21 10.79
C ARG A 272 -1.26 18.53 9.88
N LEU A 273 0.00 18.51 10.30
CA LEU A 273 1.07 17.84 9.54
C LEU A 273 0.80 16.33 9.44
N LEU A 274 0.40 15.68 10.53
CA LEU A 274 0.06 14.24 10.52
C LEU A 274 -1.09 13.93 9.56
N ALA A 275 -2.11 14.79 9.50
CA ALA A 275 -3.21 14.62 8.56
C ALA A 275 -2.74 14.67 7.10
N HIS A 276 -1.81 15.57 6.76
CA HIS A 276 -1.24 15.63 5.41
C HIS A 276 -0.46 14.36 5.06
N GLU A 277 0.37 13.89 5.98
CA GLU A 277 1.15 12.65 5.87
C GLU A 277 0.27 11.40 5.77
N GLN A 278 -0.79 11.35 6.59
CA GLN A 278 -1.82 10.32 6.50
C GLN A 278 -2.48 10.30 5.11
N GLY A 279 -2.72 11.47 4.52
CA GLY A 279 -3.28 11.59 3.17
C GLY A 279 -2.43 10.90 2.10
N HIS A 280 -1.09 10.97 2.20
CA HIS A 280 -0.20 10.22 1.30
C HIS A 280 -0.41 8.71 1.39
N PHE A 281 -0.55 8.17 2.61
CA PHE A 281 -0.79 6.73 2.77
C PHE A 281 -2.21 6.34 2.35
N ASN A 282 -3.21 7.16 2.68
CA ASN A 282 -4.60 6.95 2.25
C ASN A 282 -4.73 6.97 0.72
N LEU A 283 -3.95 7.80 0.03
CA LEU A 283 -3.88 7.82 -1.43
C LEU A 283 -3.32 6.50 -1.99
N THR A 284 -2.29 5.93 -1.37
CA THR A 284 -1.74 4.60 -1.73
C THR A 284 -2.79 3.50 -1.49
N CYS A 285 -3.48 3.54 -0.36
CA CYS A 285 -4.61 2.65 -0.06
C CYS A 285 -5.73 2.71 -1.10
N ALA A 286 -6.16 3.91 -1.48
CA ALA A 286 -7.19 4.08 -2.51
C ALA A 286 -6.72 3.60 -3.88
N MET A 287 -5.44 3.74 -4.21
CA MET A 287 -4.87 3.18 -5.44
C MET A 287 -4.85 1.65 -5.42
N ALA A 288 -4.51 1.03 -4.29
CA ALA A 288 -4.54 -0.43 -4.12
C ALA A 288 -5.97 -0.96 -4.36
N ARG A 289 -6.97 -0.33 -3.73
CA ARG A 289 -8.41 -0.61 -3.96
C ARG A 289 -8.79 -0.53 -5.43
N LYS A 290 -8.42 0.58 -6.09
CA LYS A 290 -8.73 0.78 -7.50
C LYS A 290 -8.09 -0.29 -8.38
N ALA A 291 -6.83 -0.66 -8.11
CA ALA A 291 -6.16 -1.72 -8.84
C ALA A 291 -6.83 -3.09 -8.60
N ASN A 292 -7.19 -3.42 -7.36
CA ASN A 292 -7.88 -4.68 -7.05
C ASN A 292 -9.22 -4.81 -7.78
N GLY A 293 -9.98 -3.73 -7.91
CA GLY A 293 -11.22 -3.70 -8.70
C GLY A 293 -11.02 -3.97 -10.20
N MET A 294 -9.79 -3.89 -10.70
CA MET A 294 -9.45 -4.17 -12.10
C MET A 294 -8.90 -5.58 -12.33
N LEU A 295 -8.69 -6.39 -11.29
CA LEU A 295 -8.04 -7.70 -11.41
C LEU A 295 -8.76 -8.64 -12.38
N ALA A 296 -10.10 -8.62 -12.38
CA ALA A 296 -10.91 -9.46 -13.26
C ALA A 296 -10.85 -9.08 -14.76
N THR A 297 -10.38 -7.87 -15.10
CA THR A 297 -10.35 -7.37 -16.48
C THR A 297 -8.94 -7.03 -16.97
N ALA A 298 -7.96 -7.02 -16.07
CA ALA A 298 -6.58 -6.76 -16.40
C ALA A 298 -5.98 -7.90 -17.24
N PRO A 299 -5.12 -7.61 -18.23
CA PRO A 299 -4.52 -8.63 -19.08
C PRO A 299 -3.52 -9.53 -18.33
N ASN A 300 -2.85 -8.99 -17.31
CA ASN A 300 -2.05 -9.72 -16.34
C ASN A 300 -1.78 -8.83 -15.12
N PHE A 301 -1.52 -9.46 -13.98
CA PHE A 301 -1.30 -8.79 -12.71
C PHE A 301 -0.09 -7.84 -12.74
N ASP A 302 1.04 -8.25 -13.32
CA ASP A 302 2.28 -7.47 -13.26
C ASP A 302 2.15 -6.16 -14.06
N ALA A 303 1.47 -6.18 -15.21
CA ALA A 303 1.17 -4.99 -15.99
C ALA A 303 0.23 -4.03 -15.23
N LEU A 304 -0.77 -4.56 -14.53
CA LEU A 304 -1.66 -3.78 -13.67
C LEU A 304 -0.88 -3.15 -12.50
N LEU A 305 -0.07 -3.92 -11.79
CA LEU A 305 0.71 -3.43 -10.65
C LEU A 305 1.70 -2.35 -11.09
N ARG A 306 2.41 -2.54 -12.21
CA ARG A 306 3.28 -1.50 -12.79
C ARG A 306 2.51 -0.23 -13.13
N ALA A 307 1.38 -0.36 -13.83
CA ALA A 307 0.55 0.79 -14.19
C ALA A 307 0.02 1.54 -12.95
N ALA A 308 -0.43 0.80 -11.93
CA ALA A 308 -0.90 1.34 -10.66
C ALA A 308 0.22 2.10 -9.93
N ARG A 309 1.44 1.55 -9.87
CA ARG A 309 2.62 2.21 -9.29
C ARG A 309 2.95 3.51 -10.03
N THR A 310 2.99 3.50 -11.36
CA THR A 310 3.25 4.72 -12.14
C THR A 310 2.18 5.78 -11.91
N THR A 311 0.90 5.38 -11.86
CA THR A 311 -0.20 6.30 -11.58
C THR A 311 -0.12 6.85 -10.16
N LEU A 312 0.13 6.01 -9.15
CA LEU A 312 0.34 6.44 -7.77
C LEU A 312 1.43 7.51 -7.68
N SER A 313 2.61 7.26 -8.24
CA SER A 313 3.72 8.21 -8.19
C SER A 313 3.36 9.57 -8.79
N ARG A 314 2.53 9.60 -9.85
CA ARG A 314 2.00 10.86 -10.40
C ARG A 314 1.03 11.55 -9.45
N GLN A 315 0.10 10.78 -8.85
CA GLN A 315 -0.88 11.34 -7.92
C GLN A 315 -0.25 11.85 -6.63
N GLN A 316 0.74 11.15 -6.06
CA GLN A 316 1.46 11.60 -4.87
C GLN A 316 2.09 12.99 -5.10
N ARG A 317 2.77 13.18 -6.23
CA ARG A 317 3.35 14.50 -6.60
C ARG A 317 2.30 15.57 -6.87
N LEU A 318 1.13 15.18 -7.36
CA LEU A 318 0.03 16.12 -7.63
C LEU A 318 -0.63 16.57 -6.33
N TYR A 319 -0.84 15.64 -5.40
CA TYR A 319 -1.34 15.90 -4.06
C TYR A 319 -0.44 16.90 -3.32
N ASP A 320 0.87 16.66 -3.28
CA ASP A 320 1.85 17.62 -2.74
C ASP A 320 1.72 19.01 -3.35
N ARG A 321 1.77 19.11 -4.68
CA ARG A 321 1.74 20.38 -5.40
C ARG A 321 0.43 21.14 -5.17
N GLN A 322 -0.70 20.47 -5.25
CA GLN A 322 -2.01 21.11 -5.15
C GLN A 322 -2.35 21.51 -3.72
N THR A 323 -1.97 20.69 -2.74
CA THR A 323 -2.13 21.03 -1.32
C THR A 323 -1.04 22.00 -0.84
N ASN A 324 -0.05 22.33 -1.67
CA ASN A 324 1.16 23.05 -1.26
C ASN A 324 1.79 22.38 -0.02
N HIS A 325 1.99 21.06 -0.08
CA HIS A 325 2.50 20.25 1.04
C HIS A 325 1.66 20.44 2.33
N GLY A 326 0.33 20.43 2.17
CA GLY A 326 -0.65 20.62 3.25
C GLY A 326 -0.92 22.07 3.67
N CYS A 327 -0.29 23.06 3.02
CA CYS A 327 -0.50 24.47 3.33
C CYS A 327 -1.76 25.09 2.71
N ASN A 328 -2.44 24.39 1.82
CA ASN A 328 -3.73 24.75 1.23
C ASN A 328 -4.82 23.80 1.76
N ALA A 329 -5.51 24.23 2.82
CA ALA A 329 -6.54 23.44 3.48
C ALA A 329 -7.74 23.09 2.58
N GLY A 330 -8.11 23.98 1.65
CA GLY A 330 -9.20 23.72 0.70
C GLY A 330 -8.86 22.60 -0.29
N GLN A 331 -7.62 22.61 -0.81
CA GLN A 331 -7.14 21.53 -1.67
C GLN A 331 -6.90 20.25 -0.88
N GLN A 332 -6.42 20.34 0.36
CA GLN A 332 -6.30 19.19 1.27
C GLN A 332 -7.65 18.46 1.43
N SER A 333 -8.71 19.20 1.76
CA SER A 333 -10.06 18.64 1.92
C SER A 333 -10.63 18.05 0.62
N THR A 334 -10.39 18.72 -0.52
CA THR A 334 -10.77 18.18 -1.85
C THR A 334 -10.13 16.82 -2.11
N TRP A 335 -8.83 16.68 -1.79
CA TRP A 335 -8.12 15.41 -1.95
C TRP A 335 -8.60 14.33 -0.99
N GLU A 336 -8.82 14.66 0.28
CA GLU A 336 -9.36 13.73 1.27
C GLU A 336 -10.72 13.18 0.83
N THR A 337 -11.59 14.04 0.31
CA THR A 337 -12.89 13.64 -0.26
C THR A 337 -12.70 12.72 -1.48
N ALA A 338 -11.81 13.07 -2.40
CA ALA A 338 -11.54 12.24 -3.58
C ALA A 338 -10.95 10.86 -3.21
N ILE A 339 -10.06 10.81 -2.22
CA ILE A 339 -9.46 9.58 -1.70
C ILE A 339 -10.53 8.70 -1.05
N ALA A 340 -11.39 9.29 -0.21
CA ALA A 340 -12.52 8.59 0.40
C ALA A 340 -13.50 8.04 -0.65
N GLY A 341 -13.74 8.80 -1.73
CA GLY A 341 -14.56 8.39 -2.87
C GLY A 341 -13.89 7.41 -3.85
N GLY A 342 -12.69 6.89 -3.56
CA GLY A 342 -12.02 5.90 -4.42
C GLY A 342 -11.38 6.49 -5.67
N LEU A 343 -11.02 7.78 -5.64
CA LEU A 343 -10.33 8.51 -6.71
C LEU A 343 -11.08 8.44 -8.06
N PRO A 344 -12.32 8.95 -8.16
CA PRO A 344 -13.15 8.79 -9.36
C PRO A 344 -12.53 9.41 -10.62
N ALA A 345 -11.78 10.50 -10.46
CA ALA A 345 -11.09 11.18 -11.57
C ALA A 345 -9.76 10.52 -12.00
N VAL A 346 -9.31 9.47 -11.30
CA VAL A 346 -8.02 8.81 -11.57
C VAL A 346 -8.25 7.48 -12.27
N THR A 347 -7.64 7.34 -13.45
CA THR A 347 -7.65 6.12 -14.26
C THR A 347 -6.29 5.43 -14.24
N ILE A 348 -6.30 4.11 -14.03
CA ILE A 348 -5.11 3.27 -14.22
C ILE A 348 -5.14 2.75 -15.66
N THR A 349 -4.26 3.25 -16.51
CA THR A 349 -4.15 2.78 -17.90
C THR A 349 -3.16 1.62 -17.98
N VAL A 350 -3.66 0.41 -18.20
CA VAL A 350 -2.83 -0.79 -18.40
C VAL A 350 -2.55 -0.97 -19.89
N PRO A 351 -1.28 -0.93 -20.35
CA PRO A 351 -0.95 -1.18 -21.74
C PRO A 351 -1.39 -2.59 -22.16
N ARG A 352 -2.03 -2.71 -23.32
CA ARG A 352 -2.27 -4.03 -23.92
C ARG A 352 -0.93 -4.66 -24.29
N ALA A 353 -0.79 -5.96 -24.08
CA ALA A 353 0.36 -6.71 -24.55
C ALA A 353 0.54 -6.43 -26.06
N ARG A 354 1.72 -5.96 -26.47
CA ARG A 354 2.06 -5.86 -27.88
C ARG A 354 2.05 -7.29 -28.42
N GLY A 355 1.01 -7.67 -29.16
CA GLY A 355 0.99 -8.92 -29.90
C GLY A 355 2.27 -8.96 -30.73
N GLY A 356 3.08 -10.00 -30.51
CA GLY A 356 4.33 -10.19 -31.25
C GLY A 356 4.03 -10.06 -32.73
N ARG A 357 4.61 -9.06 -33.40
CA ARG A 357 4.60 -9.03 -34.86
C ARG A 357 5.31 -10.30 -35.29
N GLY A 358 4.55 -11.29 -35.73
CA GLY A 358 5.08 -12.47 -36.39
C GLY A 358 5.99 -11.97 -37.50
N ARG A 359 7.29 -12.22 -37.36
CA ARG A 359 8.23 -12.13 -38.47
C ARG A 359 7.70 -13.12 -39.52
N ARG A 360 6.96 -12.62 -40.50
CA ARG A 360 6.74 -13.34 -41.76
C ARG A 360 8.13 -13.57 -42.34
N ARG A 361 8.67 -14.78 -42.15
CA ARG A 361 9.78 -15.26 -42.96
C ARG A 361 9.24 -15.36 -44.38
N GLY A 362 9.64 -14.41 -45.23
CA GLY A 362 9.41 -14.50 -46.67
C GLY A 362 10.10 -15.76 -47.18
N ARG A 363 9.36 -16.52 -47.99
CA ARG A 363 9.86 -17.63 -48.79
C ARG A 363 10.69 -17.09 -49.95
#